data_AF-A0A6L3N5U8-F1
#
_entry.id   AF-A0A6L3N5U8-F1
#
_cell.length_a   1.000
_cell.length_b   1.000
_cell.length_c   1.000
_cell.angle_alpha   90.00
_cell.angle_beta   90.00
_cell.angle_gamma   90.00
#
_symmetry.space_group_name_H-M   'P 1'
#
loop_
_entity.id
_entity.type
_entity.pdbx_description
1 polymer ?
#
loop_
_entity_poly.entity_id
_entity_poly.type
_entity_poly.pdbx_seq_one_letter_code
_entity_poly.pdbx_strand_id
1 'polypeptide(L)'
;PAMAGAPRLELAIARGALGEGFAAPASRAGGTLAALSGGAEIELYELGEPGAEPRLASVGHADAPLLPGAQPLPFDAFARRALAERFDLCQFEFESQPWRFDRATVKRLRVPIALAAATLGVAVIGMNLHWWKLSRERDALSAQITETLLSAFPKTTTVLDPPAQMQRQLDQLRLAAGELSPNDFLALASGLSRSMGALPLNGIASLDYHDRRLDVGFKPEVKVDPDFPQRLARNGLAGEVDSSTGKWTIRSRS
;
A
#
# COMPACT_ATOMS: atom_id res chain seq x y z
N PRO A 1 -12.05 -28.03 48.17
CA PRO A 1 -12.40 -29.35 47.58
C PRO A 1 -13.83 -29.35 47.04
N ALA A 2 -13.99 -29.15 45.72
CA ALA A 2 -15.30 -29.29 45.07
C ALA A 2 -15.70 -30.77 45.10
N MET A 3 -16.88 -31.08 45.64
CA MET A 3 -17.44 -32.42 45.60
C MET A 3 -17.53 -32.86 44.13
N ALA A 4 -16.83 -33.93 43.76
CA ALA A 4 -16.99 -34.53 42.44
C ALA A 4 -18.45 -34.99 42.29
N GLY A 5 -19.23 -34.25 41.51
CA GLY A 5 -20.60 -34.61 41.20
C GLY A 5 -20.65 -35.95 40.47
N ALA A 6 -21.69 -36.74 40.70
CA ALA A 6 -21.92 -37.96 39.94
C ALA A 6 -21.94 -37.64 38.44
N PRO A 7 -21.37 -38.51 37.58
CA PRO A 7 -21.31 -38.27 36.13
C PRO A 7 -22.71 -38.04 35.58
N ARG A 8 -22.86 -37.01 34.74
CA ARG A 8 -24.11 -36.64 34.07
C ARG A 8 -23.92 -36.72 32.56
N LEU A 9 -25.00 -37.06 31.86
CA LEU A 9 -25.10 -37.03 30.42
C LEU A 9 -26.01 -35.89 30.01
N GLU A 10 -25.55 -35.10 29.05
CA GLU A 10 -26.38 -34.11 28.35
C GLU A 10 -27.08 -34.82 27.20
N LEU A 11 -28.40 -34.73 27.18
CA LEU A 11 -29.27 -35.43 26.23
C LEU A 11 -30.08 -34.39 25.45
N ALA A 12 -30.09 -34.52 24.13
CA ALA A 12 -30.97 -33.74 23.26
C ALA A 12 -31.99 -34.67 22.61
N ILE A 13 -33.28 -34.40 22.82
CA ILE A 13 -34.39 -35.15 22.24
C ILE A 13 -35.02 -34.30 21.16
N ALA A 14 -35.18 -34.87 19.96
CA ALA A 14 -35.95 -34.27 18.89
C ALA A 14 -37.29 -34.99 18.73
N ARG A 15 -38.39 -34.23 18.62
CA ARG A 15 -39.73 -34.71 18.28
C ARG A 15 -40.28 -33.86 17.13
N GLY A 16 -40.15 -34.36 15.91
CA GLY A 16 -40.48 -33.58 14.71
C GLY A 16 -39.59 -32.35 14.59
N ALA A 17 -40.19 -31.16 14.54
CA ALA A 17 -39.47 -29.88 14.46
C ALA A 17 -39.06 -29.29 15.83
N LEU A 18 -39.46 -29.93 16.94
CA LEU A 18 -39.16 -29.47 18.29
C LEU A 18 -37.99 -30.26 18.88
N GLY A 19 -37.08 -29.56 19.55
CA GLY A 19 -35.95 -30.15 20.26
C GLY A 19 -35.93 -29.68 21.71
N GLU A 20 -35.69 -30.60 22.64
CA GLU A 20 -35.52 -30.31 24.06
C GLU A 20 -34.21 -30.91 24.56
N GLY A 21 -33.45 -30.14 25.35
CA GLY A 21 -32.22 -30.57 25.99
C GLY A 21 -32.40 -30.74 27.49
N PHE A 22 -31.85 -31.80 28.07
CA PHE A 22 -31.82 -31.99 29.51
C PHE A 22 -30.60 -32.81 29.97
N ALA A 23 -30.17 -32.57 31.20
CA ALA A 23 -29.10 -33.32 31.84
C ALA A 23 -29.66 -34.41 32.76
N ALA A 24 -29.20 -35.65 32.62
CA ALA A 24 -29.54 -36.75 33.51
C ALA A 24 -28.30 -37.37 34.16
N PRO A 25 -28.37 -37.91 35.39
CA PRO A 25 -27.31 -38.76 35.92
C PRO A 25 -27.05 -39.93 34.98
N ALA A 26 -25.78 -40.22 34.67
CA ALA A 26 -25.41 -41.27 33.71
C ALA A 26 -26.02 -42.63 34.07
N SER A 27 -26.11 -42.95 35.36
CA SER A 27 -26.73 -44.18 35.85
C SER A 27 -28.25 -44.28 35.62
N ARG A 28 -28.96 -43.16 35.40
CA ARG A 28 -30.41 -43.13 35.17
C ARG A 28 -30.79 -42.75 33.74
N ALA A 29 -29.84 -42.37 32.90
CA ALA A 29 -30.11 -41.85 31.56
C ALA A 29 -30.91 -42.85 30.71
N GLY A 30 -30.51 -44.13 30.68
CA GLY A 30 -31.22 -45.17 29.93
C GLY A 30 -32.67 -45.38 30.39
N GLY A 31 -32.90 -45.42 31.71
CA GLY A 31 -34.26 -45.54 32.26
C GLY A 31 -35.12 -44.29 32.00
N THR A 32 -34.50 -43.11 31.97
CA THR A 32 -35.19 -41.85 31.67
C THR A 32 -35.60 -41.80 30.19
N LEU A 33 -34.71 -42.22 29.28
CA LEU A 33 -35.02 -42.33 27.85
C LEU A 33 -36.15 -43.35 27.59
N ALA A 34 -36.10 -44.51 28.24
CA ALA A 34 -37.16 -45.52 28.13
C ALA A 34 -38.52 -45.02 28.65
N ALA A 35 -38.52 -44.24 29.73
CA ALA A 35 -39.75 -43.61 30.23
C ALA A 35 -40.29 -42.54 29.28
N LEU A 36 -39.41 -41.73 28.68
CA LEU A 36 -39.77 -40.64 27.77
C LEU A 36 -40.29 -41.15 26.41
N SER A 37 -39.80 -42.31 25.94
CA SER A 37 -40.30 -42.90 24.69
C SER A 37 -41.61 -43.64 24.85
N GLY A 38 -42.02 -44.00 26.07
CA GLY A 38 -43.23 -44.78 26.31
C GLY A 38 -43.23 -46.13 25.58
N GLY A 39 -42.05 -46.69 25.30
CA GLY A 39 -41.88 -47.93 24.53
C GLY A 39 -41.80 -47.75 23.01
N ALA A 40 -41.82 -46.52 22.49
CA ALA A 40 -41.51 -46.25 21.10
C ALA A 40 -40.03 -46.52 20.78
N GLU A 41 -39.76 -46.90 19.53
CA GLU A 41 -38.41 -47.05 19.01
C GLU A 41 -37.74 -45.66 18.92
N ILE A 42 -36.49 -45.57 19.39
CA ILE A 42 -35.71 -44.32 19.41
C ILE A 42 -34.42 -44.56 18.64
N GLU A 43 -34.09 -43.66 17.73
CA GLU A 43 -32.75 -43.58 17.15
C GLU A 43 -31.84 -42.80 18.10
N LEU A 44 -30.79 -43.45 18.58
CA LEU A 44 -29.86 -42.85 19.51
C LEU A 44 -28.55 -42.52 18.80
N TYR A 45 -28.10 -41.28 18.94
CA TYR A 45 -26.86 -40.78 18.38
C TYR A 45 -25.94 -40.27 19.50
N GLU A 46 -24.67 -40.63 19.43
CA GLU A 46 -23.62 -40.15 20.32
C GLU A 46 -22.62 -39.31 19.53
N LEU A 47 -22.39 -38.07 19.97
CA LEU A 47 -21.41 -37.19 19.34
C LEU A 47 -20.00 -37.76 19.58
N GLY A 48 -19.33 -38.22 18.52
CA GLY A 48 -18.08 -38.99 18.64
C GLY A 48 -17.33 -39.25 17.32
N GLU A 49 -16.03 -39.53 17.43
CA GLU A 49 -14.92 -39.34 16.46
C GLU A 49 -14.91 -40.21 15.15
N PRO A 50 -14.14 -39.83 14.08
CA PRO A 50 -12.96 -38.93 14.14
C PRO A 50 -12.92 -37.68 13.24
N GLY A 51 -12.44 -36.57 13.85
CA GLY A 51 -11.89 -35.41 13.15
C GLY A 51 -12.26 -34.04 13.74
N ALA A 52 -11.38 -33.52 14.62
CA ALA A 52 -11.28 -32.12 15.05
C ALA A 52 -12.42 -31.55 15.93
N GLU A 53 -12.94 -32.33 16.88
CA GLU A 53 -13.77 -31.73 17.92
C GLU A 53 -12.90 -30.87 18.87
N PRO A 54 -13.17 -29.56 19.03
CA PRO A 54 -12.51 -28.75 20.04
C PRO A 54 -13.06 -29.13 21.42
N ARG A 55 -12.36 -30.02 22.10
CA ARG A 55 -12.75 -30.48 23.43
C ARG A 55 -12.34 -29.48 24.51
N LEU A 56 -13.27 -29.18 25.40
CA LEU A 56 -12.93 -28.53 26.67
C LEU A 56 -12.18 -29.53 27.54
N ALA A 57 -11.13 -29.07 28.23
CA ALA A 57 -10.33 -29.89 29.13
C ALA A 57 -11.14 -30.54 30.29
N SER A 58 -12.36 -30.05 30.55
CA SER A 58 -13.29 -30.56 31.54
C SER A 58 -14.14 -31.76 31.08
N VAL A 59 -14.12 -32.10 29.79
CA VAL A 59 -14.88 -33.22 29.22
C VAL A 59 -13.98 -34.45 29.20
N GLY A 60 -14.35 -35.48 29.96
CA GLY A 60 -13.63 -36.74 30.03
C GLY A 60 -13.78 -37.56 28.75
N HIS A 61 -12.73 -38.31 28.39
CA HIS A 61 -12.81 -39.27 27.28
C HIS A 61 -13.54 -40.53 27.75
N ALA A 62 -14.56 -40.95 27.01
CA ALA A 62 -15.14 -42.28 27.12
C ALA A 62 -14.69 -43.11 25.92
N ASP A 63 -13.96 -44.19 26.17
CA ASP A 63 -13.51 -45.14 25.14
C ASP A 63 -14.64 -46.06 24.65
N ALA A 64 -15.81 -46.02 25.31
CA ALA A 64 -16.95 -46.85 25.02
C ALA A 64 -18.23 -45.99 24.89
N PRO A 65 -19.22 -46.44 24.09
CA PRO A 65 -20.49 -45.75 23.96
C PRO A 65 -21.13 -45.50 25.33
N LEU A 66 -21.56 -44.27 25.57
CA LEU A 66 -22.17 -43.84 26.84
C LEU A 66 -23.51 -44.54 27.10
N LEU A 67 -24.20 -44.92 26.03
CA LEU A 67 -25.48 -45.62 26.06
C LEU A 67 -25.52 -46.77 25.05
N PRO A 68 -26.18 -47.90 25.39
CA PRO A 68 -26.28 -49.05 24.49
C PRO A 68 -27.13 -48.70 23.26
N GLY A 69 -26.64 -49.07 22.07
CA GLY A 69 -27.35 -48.85 20.80
C GLY A 69 -27.16 -47.45 20.19
N ALA A 70 -26.31 -46.59 20.78
CA ALA A 70 -25.98 -45.29 20.20
C ALA A 70 -25.10 -45.42 18.94
N GLN A 71 -25.50 -44.77 17.86
CA GLN A 71 -24.72 -44.64 16.64
C GLN A 71 -23.80 -43.42 16.71
N PRO A 72 -22.55 -43.47 16.22
CA PRO A 72 -21.67 -42.32 16.21
C PRO A 72 -22.19 -41.25 15.25
N LEU A 73 -22.36 -40.03 15.74
CA LEU A 73 -22.64 -38.85 14.95
C LEU A 73 -21.34 -38.03 14.83
N PRO A 74 -20.73 -37.97 13.62
CA PRO A 74 -19.48 -37.27 13.47
C PRO A 74 -19.67 -35.76 13.66
N PHE A 75 -18.72 -35.14 14.36
CA PHE A 75 -18.77 -33.71 14.66
C PHE A 75 -18.88 -32.83 13.40
N ASP A 76 -18.26 -33.24 12.29
CA ASP A 76 -18.35 -32.51 11.02
C ASP A 76 -19.78 -32.45 10.45
N ALA A 77 -20.57 -33.52 10.61
CA ALA A 77 -21.98 -33.52 10.20
C ALA A 77 -22.80 -32.54 11.04
N PHE A 78 -22.52 -32.48 12.35
CA PHE A 78 -23.13 -31.50 13.25
C PHE A 78 -22.70 -30.06 12.88
N ALA A 79 -21.41 -29.82 12.68
CA ALA A 79 -20.87 -28.50 12.34
C ALA A 79 -21.43 -27.95 11.02
N ARG A 80 -21.51 -28.79 9.97
CA ARG A 80 -22.14 -28.38 8.70
C ARG A 80 -23.62 -28.05 8.86
N ARG A 81 -24.35 -28.81 9.67
CA ARG A 81 -25.76 -28.55 9.98
C ARG A 81 -25.91 -27.21 10.71
N ALA A 82 -25.05 -26.96 11.70
CA ALA A 82 -25.04 -25.72 12.46
C ALA A 82 -24.78 -24.48 11.58
N LEU A 83 -23.90 -24.58 10.57
CA LEU A 83 -23.66 -23.50 9.61
C LEU A 83 -24.85 -23.21 8.69
N ALA A 84 -25.70 -24.22 8.44
CA ALA A 84 -26.90 -24.07 7.62
C ALA A 84 -28.11 -23.54 8.42
N GLU A 85 -28.07 -23.62 9.74
CA GLU A 85 -29.12 -23.13 10.61
C GLU A 85 -29.15 -21.60 10.63
N ARG A 86 -30.37 -21.05 10.67
CA ARG A 86 -30.57 -19.58 10.71
C ARG A 86 -30.40 -18.99 12.10
N PHE A 87 -30.27 -19.84 13.12
CA PHE A 87 -30.15 -19.44 14.51
C PHE A 87 -28.68 -19.36 14.91
N ASP A 88 -28.18 -18.14 15.13
CA ASP A 88 -26.84 -17.93 15.66
C ASP A 88 -26.85 -18.26 17.17
N LEU A 89 -26.09 -19.29 17.56
CA LEU A 89 -25.95 -19.73 18.96
C LEU A 89 -24.83 -18.98 19.69
N CYS A 90 -23.96 -18.28 18.97
CA CYS A 90 -22.86 -17.50 19.53
C CYS A 90 -23.36 -16.15 20.05
N GLN A 91 -24.31 -16.17 20.98
CA GLN A 91 -24.87 -14.96 21.60
C GLN A 91 -24.28 -14.71 22.99
N PHE A 92 -24.40 -13.46 23.46
CA PHE A 92 -23.96 -13.03 24.80
C PHE A 92 -22.48 -13.30 25.07
N GLU A 93 -22.18 -14.16 26.04
CA GLU A 93 -20.82 -14.52 26.44
C GLU A 93 -20.08 -15.38 25.41
N PHE A 94 -20.83 -15.99 24.48
CA PHE A 94 -20.30 -16.81 23.38
C PHE A 94 -20.14 -16.04 22.06
N GLU A 95 -20.40 -14.72 22.07
CA GLU A 95 -20.15 -13.87 20.90
C GLU A 95 -18.68 -13.95 20.52
N SER A 96 -18.40 -14.37 19.29
CA SER A 96 -17.05 -14.35 18.75
C SER A 96 -16.62 -12.91 18.59
N GLN A 97 -15.81 -12.40 19.52
CA GLN A 97 -15.20 -11.07 19.40
C GLN A 97 -13.84 -11.22 18.70
N PRO A 98 -13.75 -10.99 17.37
CA PRO A 98 -12.55 -11.30 16.59
C PRO A 98 -11.29 -10.53 17.03
N TRP A 99 -11.45 -9.49 17.84
CA TRP A 99 -10.38 -8.62 18.32
C TRP A 99 -10.04 -8.79 19.80
N ARG A 100 -10.65 -9.77 20.51
CA ARG A 100 -10.23 -10.09 21.88
C ARG A 100 -8.94 -10.92 21.86
N PHE A 101 -7.82 -10.23 21.76
CA PHE A 101 -6.54 -10.85 22.04
C PHE A 101 -6.40 -11.05 23.55
N ASP A 102 -6.46 -12.31 23.99
CA ASP A 102 -6.14 -12.66 25.37
C ASP A 102 -4.73 -12.17 25.74
N ARG A 103 -4.52 -11.81 27.02
CA ARG A 103 -3.23 -11.32 27.53
C ARG A 103 -2.09 -12.32 27.25
N ALA A 104 -2.39 -13.63 27.22
CA ALA A 104 -1.44 -14.66 26.84
C ALA A 104 -1.03 -14.57 25.36
N THR A 105 -2.01 -14.38 24.47
CA THR A 105 -1.80 -14.18 23.02
C THR A 105 -1.00 -12.91 22.76
N VAL A 106 -1.34 -11.80 23.44
CA VAL A 106 -0.57 -10.54 23.36
C VAL A 106 0.86 -10.75 23.81
N LYS A 107 1.11 -11.46 24.92
CA LYS A 107 2.49 -11.78 25.37
C LYS A 107 3.28 -12.57 24.33
N ARG A 108 2.65 -13.55 23.67
CA ARG A 108 3.28 -14.36 22.63
C ARG A 108 3.62 -13.53 21.38
N LEU A 109 2.82 -12.51 21.07
CA LEU A 109 3.03 -11.59 19.95
C LEU A 109 4.10 -10.51 20.22
N ARG A 110 4.56 -10.32 21.46
CA ARG A 110 5.56 -9.28 21.77
C ARG A 110 6.88 -9.50 21.05
N VAL A 111 7.34 -10.76 20.96
CA VAL A 111 8.60 -11.10 20.28
C VAL A 111 8.54 -10.81 18.78
N PRO A 112 7.54 -11.31 18.01
CA PRO A 112 7.47 -10.99 16.58
C PRO A 112 7.22 -9.49 16.33
N ILE A 113 6.44 -8.81 17.16
CA ILE A 113 6.24 -7.35 17.04
C ILE A 113 7.55 -6.61 17.30
N ALA A 114 8.31 -6.99 18.32
CA ALA A 114 9.60 -6.38 18.62
C ALA A 114 10.60 -6.59 17.47
N LEU A 115 10.63 -7.79 16.87
CA LEU A 115 11.46 -8.06 15.70
C LEU A 115 11.04 -7.22 14.50
N ALA A 116 9.74 -7.11 14.21
CA ALA A 116 9.22 -6.29 13.13
C ALA A 116 9.52 -4.79 13.34
N ALA A 117 9.40 -4.30 14.57
CA ALA A 117 9.76 -2.93 14.92
C ALA A 117 11.27 -2.70 14.77
N ALA A 118 12.10 -3.66 15.18
CA ALA A 118 13.55 -3.57 15.05
C ALA A 118 14.00 -3.56 13.58
N THR A 119 13.46 -4.43 12.73
CA THR A 119 13.76 -4.44 11.30
C THR A 119 13.34 -3.15 10.61
N LEU A 120 12.16 -2.61 10.96
CA LEU A 120 11.73 -1.31 10.47
C LEU A 120 12.68 -0.19 10.92
N GLY A 121 13.11 -0.21 12.18
CA GLY A 121 14.09 0.74 12.71
C GLY A 121 15.41 0.71 11.94
N VAL A 122 15.95 -0.47 11.68
CA VAL A 122 17.18 -0.65 10.88
C VAL A 122 16.99 -0.15 9.45
N ALA A 123 15.86 -0.43 8.81
CA ALA A 123 15.57 0.04 7.45
C ALA A 123 15.52 1.56 7.37
N VAL A 124 14.86 2.21 8.33
CA VAL A 124 14.79 3.68 8.41
C VAL A 124 16.19 4.26 8.63
N ILE A 125 16.96 3.72 9.57
CA ILE A 125 18.34 4.19 9.82
C ILE A 125 19.21 4.03 8.58
N GLY A 126 19.15 2.87 7.91
CA GLY A 126 19.91 2.60 6.68
C GLY A 126 19.58 3.61 5.57
N MET A 127 18.30 3.92 5.38
CA MET A 127 17.85 4.92 4.41
C MET A 127 18.40 6.32 4.74
N ASN A 128 18.35 6.72 6.02
CA ASN A 128 18.86 8.02 6.47
C ASN A 128 20.37 8.13 6.31
N LEU A 129 21.13 7.07 6.63
CA LEU A 129 22.57 7.01 6.42
C LEU A 129 22.94 7.11 4.95
N HIS A 130 22.19 6.43 4.08
CA HIS A 130 22.40 6.52 2.64
C HIS A 130 22.18 7.94 2.11
N TRP A 131 21.12 8.61 2.57
CA TRP A 131 20.87 10.01 2.24
C TRP A 131 21.98 10.94 2.75
N TRP A 132 22.49 10.72 3.97
CA TRP A 132 23.59 11.51 4.52
C TRP A 132 24.90 11.33 3.74
N LYS A 133 25.20 10.09 3.31
CA LYS A 133 26.36 9.81 2.45
C LYS A 133 26.23 10.55 1.12
N LEU A 134 25.06 10.47 0.48
CA LEU A 134 24.81 11.16 -0.79
C LEU A 134 24.89 12.69 -0.64
N SER A 135 24.41 13.24 0.48
CA SER A 135 24.57 14.67 0.79
C SER A 135 26.04 15.05 0.92
N ARG A 136 26.85 14.25 1.64
CA ARG A 136 28.29 14.52 1.79
C ARG A 136 29.04 14.44 0.46
N GLU A 137 28.70 13.49 -0.41
CA GLU A 137 29.28 13.40 -1.75
C GLU A 137 28.95 14.64 -2.59
N ARG A 138 27.69 15.11 -2.53
CA ARG A 138 27.26 16.35 -3.18
C ARG A 138 28.00 17.57 -2.61
N ASP A 139 28.18 17.64 -1.29
CA ASP A 139 28.83 18.77 -0.63
C ASP A 139 30.34 18.77 -0.92
N ALA A 140 30.99 17.61 -0.99
CA ALA A 140 32.39 17.47 -1.41
C ALA A 140 32.61 17.88 -2.86
N LEU A 141 31.71 17.47 -3.76
CA LEU A 141 31.73 17.89 -5.17
C LEU A 141 31.52 19.41 -5.30
N SER A 142 30.60 19.97 -4.52
CA SER A 142 30.34 21.41 -4.50
C SER A 142 31.53 22.20 -3.96
N ALA A 143 32.22 21.67 -2.94
CA ALA A 143 33.43 22.27 -2.39
C ALA A 143 34.56 22.28 -3.43
N GLN A 144 34.78 21.19 -4.18
CA GLN A 144 35.76 21.12 -5.27
C GLN A 144 35.44 22.11 -6.40
N ILE A 145 34.17 22.23 -6.79
CA ILE A 145 33.73 23.23 -7.76
C ILE A 145 34.02 24.64 -7.25
N THR A 146 33.71 24.92 -5.98
CA THR A 146 33.95 26.22 -5.36
C THR A 146 35.44 26.54 -5.28
N GLU A 147 36.28 25.59 -4.89
CA GLU A 147 37.73 25.75 -4.82
C GLU A 147 38.35 25.99 -6.20
N THR A 148 37.89 25.25 -7.21
CA THR A 148 38.30 25.44 -8.62
C THR A 148 37.89 26.82 -9.13
N LEU A 149 36.66 27.25 -8.84
CA LEU A 149 36.14 28.58 -9.22
C LEU A 149 36.89 29.73 -8.52
N LEU A 150 37.19 29.58 -7.22
CA LEU A 150 37.97 30.57 -6.46
C LEU A 150 39.43 30.61 -6.91
N SER A 151 40.01 29.47 -7.31
CA SER A 151 41.35 29.44 -7.91
C SER A 151 41.40 30.08 -9.30
N ALA A 152 40.31 29.97 -10.07
CA ALA A 152 40.22 30.48 -11.43
C ALA A 152 39.81 31.96 -11.51
N PHE A 153 39.08 32.47 -10.51
CA PHE A 153 38.57 33.85 -10.49
C PHE A 153 38.84 34.57 -9.17
N PRO A 154 40.10 34.98 -8.89
CA PRO A 154 40.46 35.72 -7.71
C PRO A 154 40.19 37.20 -7.94
N LYS A 155 38.94 37.65 -7.77
CA LYS A 155 38.51 39.02 -7.41
C LYS A 155 37.00 39.12 -7.59
N THR A 156 36.24 39.24 -6.50
CA THR A 156 35.67 40.51 -6.04
C THR A 156 34.80 40.26 -4.80
N THR A 157 34.98 41.14 -3.83
CA THR A 157 34.45 41.17 -2.47
C THR A 157 32.94 41.44 -2.42
N THR A 158 32.31 41.03 -1.31
CA THR A 158 31.06 41.52 -0.69
C THR A 158 29.68 40.96 -1.14
N VAL A 159 29.30 39.85 -0.48
CA VAL A 159 28.04 39.52 0.22
C VAL A 159 26.77 40.35 -0.09
N LEU A 160 25.72 39.72 -0.67
CA LEU A 160 24.31 39.78 -0.21
C LEU A 160 23.41 38.75 -0.93
N ASP A 161 22.77 37.84 -0.20
CA ASP A 161 21.87 36.75 -0.66
C ASP A 161 22.51 35.53 -1.37
N PRO A 162 22.95 34.51 -0.58
CA PRO A 162 23.68 33.35 -1.09
C PRO A 162 23.00 32.59 -2.24
N PRO A 163 21.69 32.26 -2.23
CA PRO A 163 21.14 31.39 -3.27
C PRO A 163 20.86 32.12 -4.59
N ALA A 164 20.43 33.39 -4.54
CA ALA A 164 20.09 34.17 -5.72
C ALA A 164 21.35 34.70 -6.44
N GLN A 165 22.41 35.03 -5.68
CA GLN A 165 23.70 35.38 -6.27
C GLN A 165 24.42 34.16 -6.85
N MET A 166 24.36 32.99 -6.20
CA MET A 166 24.92 31.76 -6.77
C MET A 166 24.24 31.37 -8.08
N GLN A 167 22.91 31.48 -8.20
CA GLN A 167 22.24 31.22 -9.48
C GLN A 167 22.68 32.17 -10.59
N ARG A 168 22.79 33.48 -10.31
CA ARG A 168 23.23 34.47 -11.30
C ARG A 168 24.70 34.30 -11.67
N GLN A 169 25.56 33.99 -10.70
CA GLN A 169 26.98 33.75 -10.93
C GLN A 169 27.21 32.42 -11.63
N LEU A 170 26.43 31.36 -11.33
CA LEU A 170 26.47 30.10 -12.08
C LEU A 170 25.98 30.27 -13.51
N ASP A 171 24.92 31.05 -13.74
CA ASP A 171 24.46 31.37 -15.10
C ASP A 171 25.51 32.19 -15.86
N GLN A 172 26.16 33.16 -15.21
CA GLN A 172 27.26 33.94 -15.80
C GLN A 172 28.52 33.11 -16.03
N LEU A 173 28.83 32.16 -15.14
CA LEU A 173 29.98 31.25 -15.28
C LEU A 173 29.73 30.18 -16.34
N ARG A 174 28.50 29.68 -16.49
CA ARG A 174 28.12 28.79 -17.60
C ARG A 174 28.19 29.52 -18.95
N LEU A 175 27.75 30.77 -18.98
CA LEU A 175 27.91 31.65 -20.15
C LEU A 175 29.39 31.92 -20.48
N ALA A 176 30.25 32.08 -19.47
CA ALA A 176 31.69 32.29 -19.66
C ALA A 176 32.47 31.00 -19.97
N ALA A 177 31.98 29.84 -19.51
CA ALA A 177 32.58 28.52 -19.73
C ALA A 177 32.14 27.84 -21.04
N GLY A 178 31.14 28.39 -21.75
CA GLY A 178 30.68 27.88 -23.04
C GLY A 178 29.91 26.54 -22.98
N GLU A 179 29.36 26.17 -21.81
CA GLU A 179 28.49 25.00 -21.70
C GLU A 179 27.08 25.35 -22.17
N LEU A 180 26.58 24.61 -23.18
CA LEU A 180 25.24 24.75 -23.75
C LEU A 180 24.16 24.59 -22.66
N SER A 181 23.57 25.69 -22.22
CA SER A 181 22.35 25.70 -21.42
C SER A 181 21.16 25.35 -22.33
N PRO A 182 20.12 24.65 -21.83
CA PRO A 182 18.89 24.40 -22.59
C PRO A 182 18.18 25.68 -23.07
N ASN A 183 18.51 26.83 -22.49
CA ASN A 183 18.01 28.15 -22.87
C ASN A 183 18.91 28.89 -23.85
N ASP A 184 20.07 28.34 -24.21
CA ASP A 184 20.98 28.98 -25.14
C ASP A 184 20.42 28.97 -26.55
N PHE A 185 20.85 29.96 -27.34
CA PHE A 185 20.45 30.12 -28.72
C PHE A 185 20.55 28.83 -29.53
N LEU A 186 21.67 28.10 -29.42
CA LEU A 186 21.88 26.86 -30.17
C LEU A 186 20.92 25.74 -29.74
N ALA A 187 20.66 25.61 -28.43
CA ALA A 187 19.73 24.62 -27.91
C ALA A 187 18.29 24.91 -28.38
N LEU A 188 17.84 26.17 -28.25
CA LEU A 188 16.53 26.64 -28.69
C LEU A 188 16.38 26.56 -30.21
N ALA A 189 17.39 26.97 -30.99
CA ALA A 189 17.39 26.88 -32.45
C ALA A 189 17.34 25.42 -32.92
N SER A 190 18.03 24.50 -32.22
CA SER A 190 17.97 23.07 -32.53
C SER A 190 16.60 22.45 -32.20
N GLY A 191 15.96 22.88 -31.10
CA GLY A 191 14.62 22.43 -30.76
C GLY A 191 13.57 23.00 -31.71
N LEU A 192 13.73 24.26 -32.12
CA LEU A 192 12.92 24.90 -33.14
C LEU A 192 13.04 24.16 -34.48
N SER A 193 14.26 23.87 -34.95
CA SER A 193 14.46 23.17 -36.23
C SER A 193 13.79 21.80 -36.25
N ARG A 194 13.86 21.04 -35.14
CA ARG A 194 13.14 19.77 -34.98
C ARG A 194 11.61 19.94 -34.95
N SER A 195 11.10 21.10 -34.58
CA SER A 195 9.66 21.41 -34.51
C SER A 195 9.06 21.99 -35.80
N MET A 196 9.90 22.41 -36.76
CA MET A 196 9.45 23.03 -38.02
C MET A 196 8.59 22.08 -38.86
N GLY A 197 8.89 20.77 -38.87
CA GLY A 197 8.05 19.76 -39.50
C GLY A 197 7.65 20.10 -40.94
N ALA A 198 6.35 20.27 -41.19
CA ALA A 198 5.78 20.59 -42.50
C ALA A 198 5.90 22.08 -42.93
N LEU A 199 6.49 22.94 -42.10
CA LEU A 199 6.73 24.34 -42.46
C LEU A 199 7.91 24.45 -43.45
N PRO A 200 7.81 25.32 -44.45
CA PRO A 200 8.88 25.49 -45.44
C PRO A 200 10.18 25.96 -44.76
N LEU A 201 11.29 25.28 -45.05
CA LEU A 201 12.63 25.58 -44.51
C LEU A 201 13.08 27.03 -44.78
N ASN A 202 12.58 27.64 -45.87
CA ASN A 202 12.86 29.03 -46.25
C ASN A 202 11.82 30.04 -45.73
N GLY A 203 10.97 29.61 -44.80
CA GLY A 203 9.84 30.37 -44.28
C GLY A 203 10.14 31.30 -43.12
N ILE A 204 11.35 31.26 -42.57
CA ILE A 204 11.79 32.15 -41.50
C ILE A 204 12.31 33.44 -42.14
N ALA A 205 11.71 34.58 -41.74
CA ALA A 205 12.11 35.92 -42.15
C ALA A 205 13.16 36.51 -41.22
N SER A 206 13.01 36.30 -39.91
CA SER A 206 13.96 36.77 -38.90
C SER A 206 14.02 35.82 -37.72
N LEU A 207 15.18 35.78 -37.07
CA LEU A 207 15.40 35.02 -35.86
C LEU A 207 16.17 35.89 -34.87
N ASP A 208 15.49 36.37 -33.82
CA ASP A 208 16.04 37.27 -32.82
C ASP A 208 16.14 36.54 -31.47
N TYR A 209 17.31 36.53 -30.83
CA TYR A 209 17.49 35.92 -29.51
C TYR A 209 17.85 36.98 -28.47
N HIS A 210 17.07 37.03 -27.40
CA HIS A 210 17.26 37.94 -26.28
C HIS A 210 16.59 37.36 -25.04
N ASP A 211 17.03 37.73 -23.83
CA ASP A 211 16.40 37.33 -22.57
C ASP A 211 16.04 35.83 -22.44
N ARG A 212 16.87 34.92 -22.99
CA ARG A 212 16.64 33.46 -22.99
C ARG A 212 15.36 33.02 -23.72
N ARG A 213 14.93 33.81 -24.70
CA ARG A 213 13.83 33.51 -25.63
C ARG A 213 14.26 33.74 -27.08
N LEU A 214 13.62 33.02 -27.97
CA LEU A 214 13.85 33.07 -29.40
C LEU A 214 12.59 33.60 -30.08
N ASP A 215 12.66 34.82 -30.61
CA ASP A 215 11.60 35.44 -31.38
C ASP A 215 11.80 35.11 -32.86
N VAL A 216 10.82 34.41 -33.43
CA VAL A 216 10.81 33.94 -34.82
C VAL A 216 9.81 34.77 -35.60
N GLY A 217 10.29 35.50 -36.61
CA GLY A 217 9.45 36.12 -37.63
C GLY A 217 9.29 35.15 -38.79
N PHE A 218 8.07 34.75 -39.12
CA PHE A 218 7.79 34.00 -40.34
C PHE A 218 7.52 34.97 -41.50
N LYS A 219 7.86 34.56 -42.73
CA LYS A 219 7.54 35.31 -43.93
C LYS A 219 6.02 35.38 -44.12
N PRO A 220 5.47 36.49 -44.65
CA PRO A 220 4.02 36.66 -44.80
C PRO A 220 3.38 35.63 -45.73
N GLU A 221 4.15 35.01 -46.64
CA GLU A 221 3.66 33.92 -47.50
C GLU A 221 3.52 32.57 -46.77
N VAL A 222 4.02 32.46 -45.53
CA VAL A 222 4.04 31.21 -44.76
C VAL A 222 2.95 31.22 -43.70
N LYS A 223 1.93 30.39 -43.92
CA LYS A 223 0.91 30.13 -42.90
C LYS A 223 1.44 29.13 -41.88
N VAL A 224 1.64 29.58 -40.65
CA VAL A 224 1.99 28.71 -39.52
C VAL A 224 0.77 27.87 -39.17
N ASP A 225 0.93 26.56 -39.24
CA ASP A 225 -0.10 25.57 -38.93
C ASP A 225 -0.46 25.58 -37.42
N PRO A 226 -1.76 25.49 -37.04
CA PRO A 226 -2.21 25.45 -35.64
C PRO A 226 -1.56 24.35 -34.79
N ASP A 227 -1.04 23.26 -35.37
CA ASP A 227 -0.36 22.19 -34.62
C ASP A 227 1.08 22.55 -34.19
N PHE A 228 1.61 23.70 -34.62
CA PHE A 228 2.99 24.12 -34.34
C PHE A 228 3.33 24.23 -32.83
N PRO A 229 2.49 24.81 -31.94
CA PRO A 229 2.74 24.82 -30.50
C PRO A 229 2.84 23.41 -29.91
N GLN A 230 2.05 22.47 -30.41
CA GLN A 230 2.06 21.09 -29.93
C GLN A 230 3.35 20.37 -30.36
N ARG A 231 3.89 20.68 -31.54
CA ARG A 231 5.20 20.17 -32.00
C ARG A 231 6.37 20.79 -31.23
N LEU A 232 6.29 22.07 -30.88
CA LEU A 232 7.25 22.72 -29.98
C LEU A 232 7.24 22.03 -28.61
N ALA A 233 6.05 21.79 -28.05
CA ALA A 233 5.88 21.12 -26.76
C ALA A 233 6.50 19.72 -26.71
N ARG A 234 6.39 18.94 -27.80
CA ARG A 234 7.04 17.62 -27.91
C ARG A 234 8.56 17.68 -27.87
N ASN A 235 9.15 18.82 -28.26
CA ASN A 235 10.59 19.06 -28.25
C ASN A 235 11.06 19.82 -26.99
N GLY A 236 10.22 19.89 -25.94
CA GLY A 236 10.56 20.57 -24.69
C GLY A 236 10.53 22.10 -24.76
N LEU A 237 9.86 22.66 -25.78
CA LEU A 237 9.74 24.10 -25.99
C LEU A 237 8.28 24.56 -25.80
N ALA A 238 8.10 25.79 -25.35
CA ALA A 238 6.82 26.49 -25.35
C ALA A 238 6.89 27.64 -26.35
N GLY A 239 5.91 27.73 -27.25
CA GLY A 239 5.79 28.80 -28.25
C GLY A 239 4.47 29.54 -28.10
N GLU A 240 4.53 30.86 -28.15
CA GLU A 240 3.37 31.74 -28.08
C GLU A 240 3.46 32.78 -29.20
N VAL A 241 2.33 33.15 -29.79
CA VAL A 241 2.27 34.14 -30.87
C VAL A 241 1.93 35.50 -30.27
N ASP A 242 2.76 36.50 -30.51
CA ASP A 242 2.44 37.88 -30.18
C ASP A 242 1.43 38.41 -31.20
N SER A 243 0.20 38.61 -30.74
CA SER A 243 -0.93 39.05 -31.56
C SER A 243 -0.74 40.46 -32.16
N SER A 244 0.20 41.25 -31.60
CA SER A 244 0.47 42.62 -32.04
C SER A 244 1.54 42.72 -33.13
N THR A 245 2.51 41.80 -33.14
CA THR A 245 3.65 41.82 -34.07
C THR A 245 3.66 40.65 -35.05
N GLY A 246 2.85 39.61 -34.82
CA GLY A 246 2.84 38.37 -35.60
C GLY A 246 4.11 37.52 -35.42
N LYS A 247 5.01 37.91 -34.52
CA LYS A 247 6.21 37.14 -34.16
C LYS A 247 5.85 36.02 -33.19
N TRP A 248 6.58 34.91 -33.29
CA TRP A 248 6.47 33.78 -32.39
C TRP A 248 7.59 33.82 -31.35
N THR A 249 7.23 33.88 -30.07
CA THR A 249 8.18 33.81 -28.98
C THR A 249 8.31 32.37 -28.49
N ILE A 250 9.53 31.84 -28.51
CA ILE A 250 9.85 30.44 -28.16
C ILE A 250 10.78 30.42 -26.95
N ARG A 251 10.46 29.58 -25.97
CA ARG A 251 11.22 29.41 -24.71
C ARG A 251 11.32 27.94 -24.31
N SER A 252 12.29 27.60 -23.49
CA SER A 252 12.35 26.26 -22.89
C SER A 252 11.16 26.04 -21.96
N ARG A 253 10.61 24.82 -21.96
CA ARG A 253 9.56 24.41 -21.05
C ARG A 253 10.21 23.96 -19.74
N SER A 254 10.14 24.83 -18.73
CA SER A 254 10.54 24.54 -17.34
C SER A 254 9.61 23.53 -16.68
#